data_AF-A0A0A9DZV0-F1
#
_entry.id   AF-A0A0A9DZV0-F1
#
_cell.length_a   1.000
_cell.length_b   1.000
_cell.length_c   1.000
_cell.angle_alpha   90.00
_cell.angle_beta   90.00
_cell.angle_gamma   90.00
#
_symmetry.space_group_name_H-M   'P 1'
#
loop_
_entity.id
_entity.type
_entity.pdbx_description
1 polymer ?
#
loop_
_entity_poly.entity_id
_entity_poly.type
_entity_poly.pdbx_seq_one_letter_code
_entity_poly.pdbx_strand_id
1 'polypeptide(L)' 'MNMVLTSGPYAGSSVTVVGRDDIGAPVRELSVVGGTGQFRMAQGYVLWKTVSLDHPNAVLELDIFVTA' A
#
# COMPACT_ATOMS: atom_id res chain seq x y z
N MET A 1 -5.35 -3.76 -4.61
CA MET A 1 -4.18 -4.65 -4.41
C MET A 1 -4.13 -5.09 -2.96
N ASN A 2 -3.71 -6.33 -2.69
CA ASN A 2 -3.46 -6.80 -1.33
C ASN A 2 -1.95 -6.83 -1.08
N MET A 3 -1.49 -6.18 -0.02
CA MET A 3 -0.10 -6.18 0.43
C MET A 3 0.03 -7.17 1.58
N VAL A 4 0.68 -8.31 1.34
CA VAL A 4 0.88 -9.37 2.34
C VAL A 4 2.30 -9.25 2.91
N LEU A 5 2.42 -9.06 4.22
CA LEU A 5 3.72 -9.00 4.87
C LEU A 5 4.18 -10.41 5.23
N THR A 6 5.39 -10.77 4.81
CA THR A 6 5.92 -12.14 4.98
C THR A 6 7.02 -12.25 6.03
N SER A 7 7.48 -11.13 6.59
CA SER A 7 8.54 -11.09 7.60
C SER A 7 8.33 -9.94 8.60
N GLY A 8 9.12 -9.95 9.68
CA GLY A 8 9.03 -8.94 10.75
C GLY A 8 7.84 -9.15 11.70
N PRO A 9 7.53 -8.15 12.55
CA PRO A 9 6.51 -8.28 13.61
C PRO A 9 5.07 -8.43 13.09
N TYR A 10 4.81 -8.09 11.83
CA TYR A 10 3.49 -8.17 11.20
C TYR A 10 3.38 -9.32 10.17
N ALA A 11 4.34 -10.25 10.16
CA ALA A 11 4.34 -11.38 9.25
C ALA A 11 3.00 -12.16 9.30
N GLY A 12 2.47 -12.52 8.13
CA GLY A 12 1.19 -13.19 7.98
C GLY A 12 -0.04 -12.26 7.96
N SER A 13 0.14 -10.96 8.24
CA SER A 13 -0.92 -9.96 8.12
C SER A 13 -0.96 -9.38 6.71
N SER A 14 -2.08 -8.73 6.35
CA SER A 14 -2.20 -8.03 5.07
C SER A 14 -3.00 -6.74 5.19
N VAL A 15 -2.79 -5.85 4.22
CA VAL A 15 -3.55 -4.61 4.03
C VAL A 15 -4.12 -4.58 2.61
N THR A 16 -5.37 -4.15 2.47
CA THR A 16 -6.07 -4.04 1.18
C THR A 16 -6.15 -2.58 0.75
N VAL A 17 -5.57 -2.28 -0.40
CA VAL A 17 -5.53 -0.93 -1.00
C VAL A 17 -6.43 -0.87 -2.23
N VAL A 18 -7.29 0.13 -2.31
CA VAL A 18 -8.16 0.42 -3.46
C VAL A 18 -8.13 1.91 -3.75
N GLY A 19 -7.96 2.29 -5.01
CA GLY A 19 -7.97 3.68 -5.42
C GLY A 19 -7.49 3.87 -6.87
N ARG A 20 -7.60 5.11 -7.36
CA ARG A 20 -7.05 5.52 -8.65
C ARG A 20 -5.54 5.65 -8.53
N ASP A 21 -4.81 4.96 -9.40
CA ASP A 21 -3.35 5.08 -9.53
C ASP A 21 -3.02 5.96 -10.74
N ASP A 22 -2.87 7.27 -10.50
CA ASP A 22 -2.45 8.22 -11.53
C ASP A 22 -0.93 8.29 -11.60
N ILE A 23 -0.32 7.45 -12.43
CA ILE A 23 1.15 7.33 -12.53
C ILE A 23 1.88 8.63 -12.94
N GLY A 24 1.16 9.62 -13.48
CA GLY A 24 1.73 10.93 -13.81
C GLY A 24 1.89 11.85 -12.59
N ALA A 25 1.22 11.55 -11.48
CA ALA A 25 1.34 12.31 -10.25
C ALA A 25 2.60 11.91 -9.46
N PRO A 26 3.31 12.87 -8.85
CA PRO A 26 4.52 12.58 -8.06
C PRO A 26 4.23 11.75 -6.80
N VAL A 27 3.05 11.96 -6.21
CA VAL A 27 2.53 11.20 -5.06
C VAL A 27 1.06 10.89 -5.35
N ARG A 28 0.65 9.65 -5.11
CA ARG A 28 -0.75 9.23 -5.25
C ARG A 28 -1.25 8.70 -3.93
N GLU A 29 -2.41 9.20 -3.51
CA GLU A 29 -3.08 8.70 -2.31
C GLU A 29 -4.14 7.66 -2.72
N LEU A 30 -4.04 6.47 -2.14
CA LEU A 30 -5.03 5.41 -2.32
C LEU A 30 -5.57 4.99 -0.95
N SER A 31 -6.83 4.54 -0.91
CA SER A 31 -7.48 4.18 0.35
C SER A 31 -7.05 2.77 0.81
N VAL A 32 -6.75 2.65 2.09
CA VAL A 32 -6.73 1.35 2.78
C VAL A 32 -8.15 1.07 3.27
N VAL A 33 -8.76 0.03 2.71
CA VAL A 33 -10.17 -0.31 2.96
C VAL A 33 -10.35 -1.52 3.88
N GLY A 34 -9.26 -2.12 4.34
CA GLY A 34 -9.28 -3.29 5.21
C GLY A 34 -7.91 -3.92 5.39
N GLY A 35 -7.90 -5.00 6.16
CA GLY A 35 -6.73 -5.84 6.37
C GLY A 35 -7.07 -7.13 7.09
N THR A 36 -6.06 -7.99 7.23
CA THR A 36 -6.15 -9.29 7.92
C THR A 36 -5.06 -9.42 8.99
N GLY A 37 -5.17 -10.42 9.86
CA GLY A 37 -4.21 -10.62 10.95
C GLY A 37 -4.22 -9.46 11.93
N GLN A 38 -3.04 -8.89 12.19
CA GLN A 38 -2.86 -7.73 13.07
C GLN A 38 -3.52 -6.45 12.53
N PHE A 39 -3.82 -6.39 11.24
CA PHE A 39 -4.50 -5.25 10.60
C PHE A 39 -6.00 -5.53 10.35
N ARG A 40 -6.61 -6.43 11.12
CA ARG A 40 -8.05 -6.73 11.01
C ARG A 40 -8.85 -5.44 11.21
N MET A 41 -9.76 -5.16 10.28
CA MET A 41 -10.59 -3.94 10.25
C MET A 41 -9.82 -2.63 10.06
N ALA A 42 -8.54 -2.69 9.66
CA ALA A 42 -7.73 -1.50 9.43
C ALA A 42 -8.36 -0.58 8.36
N GLN A 43 -8.37 0.71 8.64
CA GLN A 43 -8.72 1.77 7.69
C GLN A 43 -7.57 2.78 7.62
N GLY A 44 -7.47 3.49 6.51
CA GLY A 44 -6.48 4.54 6.36
C GLY A 44 -6.17 4.84 4.90
N TYR A 45 -4.91 5.16 4.63
CA TYR A 45 -4.45 5.55 3.31
C TYR A 45 -3.01 5.11 3.07
N VAL A 46 -2.62 5.12 1.81
CA VAL A 46 -1.24 4.88 1.38
C VAL A 46 -0.80 5.98 0.43
N LEU A 47 0.43 6.44 0.57
CA LEU A 47 1.08 7.36 -0.36
C LEU A 47 2.03 6.57 -1.26
N TRP A 48 1.76 6.57 -2.57
CA TRP A 48 2.54 5.87 -3.58
C TRP A 48 3.43 6.84 -4.35
N LYS A 49 4.74 6.61 -4.31
CA LYS A 49 5.75 7.41 -5.02
C LYS A 49 6.50 6.52 -6.00
N THR A 50 6.67 6.99 -7.23
CA THR A 50 7.50 6.27 -8.21
C THR A 50 8.94 6.71 -8.01
N VAL A 51 9.78 5.79 -7.53
CA VAL A 51 11.21 6.03 -7.30
C VAL A 51 11.99 5.90 -8.61
N SER A 52 11.64 4.90 -9.43
CA SER A 52 12.17 4.72 -10.78
C SER A 52 11.13 4.09 -11.69
N LEU A 53 11.23 4.42 -12.99
CA LEU A 53 10.35 3.92 -14.03
C LEU A 53 11.19 3.51 -15.23
N ASP A 54 11.16 2.22 -15.56
CA ASP A 54 11.75 1.61 -16.75
C ASP A 54 10.67 0.77 -17.44
N HIS A 55 9.79 1.45 -18.17
CA HIS A 55 8.52 0.89 -18.62
C HIS A 55 8.71 -0.46 -19.34
N PRO A 56 7.98 -1.52 -18.94
CA PRO A 56 6.79 -1.52 -18.07
C PRO A 56 7.08 -1.64 -16.56
N ASN A 57 8.35 -1.70 -16.16
CA ASN A 57 8.77 -1.90 -14.78
C ASN A 57 8.81 -0.58 -14.01
N ALA A 58 8.49 -0.63 -12.72
CA ALA A 58 8.62 0.50 -11.82
C ALA A 58 9.04 0.05 -10.42
N VAL A 59 9.79 0.89 -9.73
CA VAL A 59 10.04 0.76 -8.29
C VAL A 59 9.20 1.79 -7.58
N LEU A 60 8.34 1.33 -6.67
CA LEU A 60 7.45 2.18 -5.90
C LEU A 60 7.87 2.21 -4.43
N GLU A 61 7.88 3.40 -3.85
CA GLU A 61 7.93 3.61 -2.40
C GLU A 61 6.50 3.82 -1.89
N LEU A 62 6.14 3.10 -0.83
CA LEU A 62 4.79 3.06 -0.28
C LEU A 62 4.83 3.38 1.21
N ASP A 63 4.28 4.53 1.58
CA ASP A 63 4.07 4.90 2.99
C ASP A 63 2.62 4.56 3.37
N ILE A 64 2.42 3.55 4.22
CA ILE A 64 1.09 3.08 4.61
C ILE A 64 0.75 3.58 6.02
N PHE A 65 -0.36 4.30 6.14
CA PHE A 65 -0.88 4.80 7.41
C PHE A 65 -2.20 4.10 7.70
N VAL A 66 -2.25 3.35 8.80
CA VAL A 66 -3.44 2.61 9.22
C VAL A 66 -3.81 2.91 10.66
N THR A 67 -5.11 3.02 10.91
CA THR A 67 -5.69 2.89 12.24
C THR A 67 -6.23 1.47 12.37
N ALA A 68 -5.70 0.71 13.33
CA ALA A 68 -6.07 -0.67 13.63
C ALA A 68 -6.75 -0.74 15.01
#